data_AF-A0A350DCI1-F1
#
_entry.id   AF-A0A350DCI1-F1
#
_cell.length_a   1.000
_cell.length_b   1.000
_cell.length_c   1.000
_cell.angle_alpha   90.00
_cell.angle_beta   90.00
_cell.angle_gamma   90.00
#
_symmetry.space_group_name_H-M   'P 1'
#
loop_
_entity.id
_entity.type
_entity.pdbx_description
1 polymer ?
#
loop_
_entity_poly.entity_id
_entity_poly.type
_entity_poly.pdbx_seq_one_letter_code
_entity_poly.pdbx_strand_id
1 'polypeptide(L)'
;MSNTPSSGSNPGSLSHPVKPFKTIGLIGRLGSDKVVDSLQRLVRYLTEHGYKVLIEDRTATALPQHGLPEASRRMLGELCDLVIVVGGDGSLLG
;
A
#
# COMPACT_ATOMS: atom_id res chain seq x y z
N MET A 1 -35.24 46.23 13.27
CA MET A 1 -34.46 45.33 14.15
C MET A 1 -34.15 44.08 13.33
N SER A 2 -32.88 43.93 12.99
CA SER A 2 -32.29 42.93 12.08
C SER A 2 -32.13 41.54 12.71
N ASN A 3 -32.38 40.49 11.89
CA ASN A 3 -31.78 39.14 11.87
C ASN A 3 -31.81 38.30 13.18
N THR A 4 -31.98 36.97 13.22
CA THR A 4 -31.82 35.83 12.29
C THR A 4 -32.33 34.58 13.05
N PRO A 5 -32.83 33.51 12.40
CA PRO A 5 -33.06 32.23 13.08
C PRO A 5 -31.72 31.51 13.29
N SER A 6 -31.38 31.23 14.54
CA SER A 6 -30.25 30.38 14.91
C SER A 6 -30.60 28.91 14.66
N SER A 7 -30.21 28.41 13.48
CA SER A 7 -30.11 26.98 13.17
C SER A 7 -28.97 26.37 13.99
N GLY A 8 -29.32 25.62 15.04
CA GLY A 8 -28.39 24.94 15.92
C GLY A 8 -27.86 23.64 15.31
N SER A 9 -26.53 23.60 15.17
CA SER A 9 -25.63 22.43 15.26
C SER A 9 -26.08 21.12 14.61
N ASN A 10 -25.45 20.78 13.48
CA ASN A 10 -25.41 19.43 12.94
C ASN A 10 -24.49 18.55 13.82
N PRO A 11 -24.99 17.50 14.51
CA PRO A 11 -24.15 16.60 15.26
C PRO A 11 -23.72 15.43 14.37
N GLY A 12 -22.43 15.36 14.03
CA GLY A 12 -21.80 14.14 13.56
C GLY A 12 -21.43 14.11 12.07
N SER A 13 -20.27 14.67 11.73
CA SER A 13 -19.41 13.97 10.76
C SER A 13 -18.34 13.24 11.56
N LEU A 14 -18.55 11.94 11.78
CA LEU A 14 -17.48 11.06 12.24
C LEU A 14 -16.39 11.13 11.17
N SER A 15 -15.31 11.86 11.45
CA SER A 15 -14.12 11.90 10.63
C SER A 15 -13.59 10.47 10.56
N HIS A 16 -13.90 9.77 9.47
CA HIS A 16 -13.27 8.49 9.19
C HIS A 16 -11.77 8.78 9.09
N PRO A 17 -10.90 8.03 9.79
CA PRO A 17 -9.47 8.21 9.62
C PRO A 17 -9.15 8.01 8.14
N VAL A 18 -8.76 9.11 7.48
CA VAL A 18 -8.38 9.08 6.08
C VAL A 18 -7.11 8.25 6.02
N LYS A 19 -7.17 7.09 5.35
CA LYS A 19 -5.96 6.28 5.12
C LYS A 19 -4.95 7.15 4.36
N PRO A 20 -3.74 7.37 4.88
CA PRO A 20 -2.74 8.23 4.24
C PRO A 20 -2.25 7.66 2.89
N PHE A 21 -2.39 6.33 2.70
CA PHE A 21 -2.01 5.62 1.49
C PHE A 21 -3.19 4.79 0.99
N LYS A 22 -3.44 4.79 -0.32
CA LYS A 22 -4.49 4.00 -0.98
C LYS A 22 -3.89 2.89 -1.83
N THR A 23 -2.79 3.19 -2.51
CA THR A 23 -2.08 2.28 -3.41
C THR A 23 -0.65 2.08 -2.92
N ILE A 24 -0.28 0.82 -2.68
CA ILE A 24 1.02 0.43 -2.13
C ILE A 24 1.74 -0.48 -3.14
N GLY A 25 2.95 -0.08 -3.52
CA GLY A 25 3.85 -0.87 -4.35
C GLY A 25 4.76 -1.75 -3.48
N LEU A 26 4.98 -3.00 -3.87
CA LEU A 26 5.89 -3.92 -3.18
C LEU A 26 7.07 -4.29 -4.08
N ILE A 27 8.28 -4.17 -3.53
CA ILE A 27 9.52 -4.59 -4.18
C ILE A 27 10.23 -5.58 -3.26
N GLY A 28 10.54 -6.76 -3.77
CA GLY A 28 11.35 -7.78 -3.13
C GLY A 28 12.77 -7.78 -3.65
N ARG A 29 13.76 -7.63 -2.77
CA ARG A 29 15.15 -7.92 -3.13
C ARG A 29 15.37 -9.42 -3.01
N LEU A 30 15.06 -10.12 -4.10
CA LEU A 30 15.13 -11.57 -4.19
C LEU A 30 16.54 -12.07 -3.90
N GLY A 31 16.64 -13.10 -3.08
CA GLY A 31 17.93 -13.62 -2.60
C GLY A 31 17.82 -14.58 -1.41
N SER A 32 16.64 -14.69 -0.80
CA SER A 32 16.34 -15.75 0.18
C SER A 32 14.84 -16.05 0.24
N ASP A 33 14.49 -17.27 0.66
CA ASP A 33 13.10 -17.70 0.85
C ASP A 33 12.37 -16.86 1.92
N LYS A 34 13.11 -16.33 2.90
CA LYS A 34 12.57 -15.45 3.95
C LYS A 34 11.95 -14.17 3.38
N VAL A 35 12.49 -13.63 2.29
CA VAL A 35 11.94 -12.44 1.62
C VAL A 35 10.61 -12.79 0.96
N VAL A 36 10.52 -13.96 0.33
CA VAL A 36 9.29 -14.45 -0.30
C VAL A 36 8.19 -14.66 0.76
N ASP A 37 8.52 -15.32 1.86
CA ASP A 37 7.59 -15.52 2.99
C ASP A 37 7.07 -14.19 3.55
N SER A 38 7.97 -13.21 3.69
CA SER A 38 7.64 -11.88 4.19
C SER A 38 6.73 -11.13 3.21
N LEU A 39 7.02 -11.21 1.91
CA LEU A 39 6.19 -10.63 0.85
C LEU A 39 4.78 -11.24 0.83
N GLN A 40 4.65 -12.56 0.90
CA GLN A 40 3.33 -13.22 0.93
C GLN A 40 2.50 -12.78 2.14
N ARG A 41 3.13 -12.70 3.32
CA ARG A 41 2.48 -12.20 4.54
C ARG A 41 2.06 -10.74 4.40
N LEU A 42 2.92 -9.90 3.84
CA LEU A 42 2.66 -8.48 3.65
C LEU A 42 1.53 -8.26 2.62
N VAL A 43 1.56 -8.97 1.49
CA VAL A 43 0.50 -8.96 0.48
C VAL A 43 -0.85 -9.25 1.13
N ARG A 44 -0.96 -10.39 1.84
CA ARG A 44 -2.20 -10.79 2.50
C ARG A 44 -2.68 -9.75 3.50
N TYR A 45 -1.77 -9.25 4.34
CA TYR A 45 -2.11 -8.22 5.31
C TYR A 45 -2.68 -6.95 4.64
N LEU A 46 -2.01 -6.45 3.59
CA LEU A 46 -2.45 -5.23 2.91
C LEU A 46 -3.78 -5.41 2.18
N THR A 47 -3.99 -6.55 1.51
CA THR A 47 -5.24 -6.82 0.79
C THR A 47 -6.41 -7.03 1.75
N GLU A 48 -6.22 -7.76 2.86
CA GLU A 48 -7.24 -7.94 3.91
C GLU A 48 -7.66 -6.62 4.55
N HIS A 49 -6.74 -5.65 4.64
CA HIS A 49 -7.04 -4.32 5.16
C HIS A 49 -7.55 -3.36 4.07
N GLY A 50 -7.77 -3.81 2.83
CA GLY A 50 -8.39 -3.03 1.76
C GLY A 50 -7.47 -2.01 1.10
N TYR A 51 -6.15 -2.25 1.08
CA TYR A 51 -5.21 -1.48 0.26
C TYR A 51 -5.14 -2.04 -1.16
N LYS A 52 -4.92 -1.17 -2.15
CA LYS A 52 -4.55 -1.61 -3.50
C LYS A 52 -3.07 -1.96 -3.50
N VAL A 53 -2.73 -3.17 -3.94
CA VAL A 53 -1.34 -3.65 -3.96
C VAL A 53 -0.89 -3.84 -5.40
N LEU A 54 0.27 -3.28 -5.74
CA LEU A 54 0.98 -3.53 -7.00
C LEU A 54 2.32 -4.21 -6.68
N ILE A 55 2.68 -5.23 -7.44
CA ILE A 55 3.96 -5.95 -7.29
C ILE A 55 4.93 -5.49 -8.37
N GLU A 56 6.20 -5.31 -8.04
CA GLU A 56 7.23 -5.04 -9.04
C GLU A 56 7.51 -6.27 -9.92
N ASP A 57 7.69 -6.06 -11.23
CA ASP A 57 7.81 -7.14 -12.22
C ASP A 57 8.83 -8.23 -11.83
N ARG A 58 10.03 -7.89 -11.34
CA ARG A 58 11.00 -8.89 -10.89
C ARG A 58 10.54 -9.59 -9.63
N THR A 59 9.94 -8.88 -8.69
CA THR A 59 9.41 -9.40 -7.44
C THR A 59 8.29 -10.41 -7.68
N ALA A 60 7.41 -10.14 -8.66
CA ALA A 60 6.32 -11.02 -9.06
C ALA A 60 6.80 -12.42 -9.48
N THR A 61 7.99 -12.51 -10.09
CA THR A 61 8.57 -13.80 -10.48
C THR A 61 8.82 -14.77 -9.32
N ALA A 62 8.98 -14.26 -8.09
CA ALA A 62 9.16 -15.07 -6.89
C ALA A 62 7.84 -15.40 -6.17
N LEU A 63 6.71 -14.86 -6.64
CA LEU A 63 5.39 -15.02 -6.04
C LEU A 63 4.43 -15.66 -7.06
N PRO A 64 4.63 -16.92 -7.46
CA PRO A 64 3.77 -17.55 -8.45
C PRO A 64 2.30 -17.48 -8.03
N GLN A 65 1.43 -17.14 -8.98
CA GLN A 65 -0.04 -17.09 -8.80
C GLN A 65 -0.53 -16.06 -7.77
N HIS A 66 0.21 -14.97 -7.51
CA HIS A 66 -0.23 -13.93 -6.57
C HIS A 66 -1.51 -13.19 -6.98
N GLY A 67 -1.87 -13.17 -8.28
CA GLY A 67 -3.14 -12.62 -8.77
C GLY A 67 -3.30 -11.10 -8.58
N LEU A 68 -2.19 -10.38 -8.46
CA LEU A 68 -2.15 -8.93 -8.24
C LEU A 68 -1.64 -8.22 -9.49
N PRO A 69 -1.97 -6.94 -9.69
CA PRO A 69 -1.36 -6.15 -10.76
C PRO A 69 0.16 -6.05 -10.59
N GLU A 70 0.87 -6.21 -11.69
CA GLU A 70 2.32 -6.06 -11.78
C GLU A 70 2.66 -4.73 -12.47
N ALA A 71 3.74 -4.09 -12.06
CA ALA A 71 4.26 -2.91 -12.74
C ALA A 71 5.76 -2.73 -12.54
N SER A 72 6.43 -2.14 -13.53
CA SER A 72 7.85 -1.80 -13.41
C SER A 72 8.12 -0.89 -12.21
N ARG A 73 9.34 -0.96 -11.67
CA ARG A 73 9.80 -0.09 -10.57
C ARG A 73 9.55 1.40 -10.84
N ARG A 74 9.69 1.85 -12.09
CA ARG A 74 9.39 3.23 -12.48
C ARG A 74 7.90 3.54 -12.33
N MET A 75 7.04 2.67 -12.84
CA MET A 75 5.60 2.84 -12.75
C MET A 75 5.09 2.79 -11.30
N LEU A 76 5.70 1.97 -10.44
CA LEU A 76 5.38 1.99 -9.01
C LEU A 76 5.60 3.37 -8.38
N GLY A 77 6.67 4.08 -8.77
CA GLY A 77 6.95 5.44 -8.31
C GLY A 77 5.96 6.49 -8.80
N GLU A 78 5.21 6.20 -9.88
CA GLU A 78 4.18 7.10 -10.42
C GLU A 78 2.75 6.72 -9.96
N LEU A 79 2.49 5.45 -9.70
CA LEU A 79 1.15 4.93 -9.40
C LEU A 79 0.85 4.76 -7.89
N CYS A 80 1.89 4.63 -7.06
CA CYS A 80 1.74 4.30 -5.64
C CYS A 80 1.96 5.51 -4.75
N ASP A 81 1.17 5.59 -3.67
CA ASP A 81 1.36 6.59 -2.63
C ASP A 81 2.51 6.20 -1.67
N LEU A 82 2.83 4.90 -1.62
CA LEU A 82 3.89 4.31 -0.83
C LEU A 82 4.50 3.13 -1.57
N VAL A 83 5.83 2.98 -1.51
CA VAL A 83 6.53 1.77 -1.96
C VAL A 83 7.24 1.15 -0.76
N ILE A 84 7.00 -0.14 -0.53
CA ILE A 84 7.67 -0.92 0.51
C ILE A 84 8.68 -1.84 -0.16
N VAL A 85 9.95 -1.69 0.23
CA VAL A 85 11.01 -2.60 -0.19
C VAL A 85 11.23 -3.63 0.91
N VAL A 86 11.05 -4.90 0.57
CA VAL A 86 11.31 -6.05 1.43
C VAL A 86 12.60 -6.70 0.98
N GLY A 87 13.59 -6.75 1.86
CA GLY A 87 14.83 -7.48 1.64
C GLY A 87 15.47 -7.89 2.96
N GLY A 88 16.66 -8.49 2.90
CA GLY A 88 17.46 -8.80 4.10
C GLY A 88 18.27 -7.59 4.59
N ASP A 89 19.28 -7.86 5.41
CA ASP A 89 20.08 -6.88 6.19
C ASP A 89 20.77 -5.76 5.38
N GLY A 90 20.75 -5.81 4.04
CA GLY A 90 21.35 -4.82 3.14
C GLY A 90 20.37 -4.10 2.19
N SER A 91 19.05 -4.25 2.30
CA SER A 91 18.12 -3.74 1.27
C SER A 91 17.93 -2.21 1.25
N LEU A 92 18.47 -1.49 2.24
CA LEU A 92 18.38 -0.04 2.38
C LEU A 92 19.55 0.74 1.73
N LEU A 93 20.56 0.06 1.16
CA LEU A 93 21.84 0.69 0.80
C LEU A 93 22.29 0.54 -0.67
N GLY A 94 21.38 0.33 -1.64
CA GLY A 94 21.78 0.26 -3.05
C GLY A 94 20.68 0.47 -4.07
#